data_AF-A0A4Q3VWQ6-F1
#
_entry.id   AF-A0A4Q3VWQ6-F1
#
_cell.length_a   1.000
_cell.length_b   1.000
_cell.length_c   1.000
_cell.angle_alpha   90.00
_cell.angle_beta   90.00
_cell.angle_gamma   90.00
#
_symmetry.space_group_name_H-M   'P 1'
#
loop_
_entity.id
_entity.type
_entity.pdbx_description
1 polymer ?
#
loop_
_entity_poly.entity_id
_entity_poly.type
_entity_poly.pdbx_seq_one_letter_code
_entity_poly.pdbx_strand_id
1 'polypeptide(L)'
;MLFFWALGANGNGEGEERDGWAIIATILSATYVWSGLHKFNAAFAQETFPWLLHPLGFEGLSPLWFLAPILETSAGILLFLPRTRTWGLGLVVAIHGFLLVALGPLGQDSNSVVWPWNLWMPVLAFLAFFRNSAPIFPAALRPLRGQAIVVAVALLPAMNLFGRWDDYLSFSLYSGRSESGYLLLNENGVRRLPKSFQPYARSATGREGLDIFRWSMETMNVPPYPQARVYESIGRRLLQAGVPPDDLTLVITEKPGFTDTRTRQRIVPLLP
;
A
#
# COMPACT_ATOMS: atom_id res chain seq x y z
N MET A 1 7.51 15.20 -23.75
CA MET A 1 7.25 16.65 -23.92
C MET A 1 6.35 17.00 -25.12
N LEU A 2 6.11 16.11 -26.10
CA LEU A 2 5.24 16.40 -27.26
C LEU A 2 3.83 15.79 -27.20
N PHE A 3 3.48 15.03 -26.15
CA PHE A 3 2.16 14.40 -26.02
C PHE A 3 1.10 15.27 -25.32
N PHE A 4 1.50 16.41 -24.74
CA PHE A 4 0.61 17.29 -23.96
C PHE A 4 0.17 18.56 -24.69
N TRP A 5 0.71 18.85 -25.87
CA TRP A 5 0.37 20.08 -26.60
C TRP A 5 -0.95 19.98 -27.38
N ALA A 6 -1.47 18.77 -27.59
CA ALA A 6 -2.68 18.53 -28.38
C ALA A 6 -4.02 18.75 -27.64
N LEU A 7 -3.99 19.08 -26.34
CA LEU A 7 -5.21 19.36 -25.54
C LEU A 7 -5.39 20.85 -25.18
N GLY A 8 -4.47 21.72 -25.62
CA GLY A 8 -4.42 23.13 -25.19
C GLY A 8 -5.03 24.17 -26.15
N ALA A 9 -5.88 23.78 -27.11
CA ALA A 9 -6.39 24.70 -28.13
C ALA A 9 -7.83 25.20 -27.90
N ASN A 10 -8.20 25.46 -26.65
CA ASN A 10 -9.39 26.25 -26.30
C ASN A 10 -9.12 27.01 -25.00
N GLY A 11 -9.48 28.29 -24.92
CA GLY A 11 -9.16 29.21 -23.80
C GLY A 11 -9.64 28.80 -22.41
N ASN A 12 -10.39 27.70 -22.27
CA ASN A 12 -10.75 27.05 -20.99
C ASN A 12 -9.72 26.01 -20.53
N GLY A 13 -8.81 25.56 -21.40
CA GLY A 13 -7.90 24.44 -21.16
C GLY A 13 -6.82 24.73 -20.12
N GLU A 14 -6.31 25.96 -20.05
CA GLU A 14 -5.26 26.31 -19.08
C GLU A 14 -5.77 26.25 -17.62
N GLY A 15 -7.03 26.60 -17.38
CA GLY A 15 -7.66 26.52 -16.06
C GLY A 15 -7.91 25.07 -15.63
N GLU A 16 -8.46 24.26 -16.54
CA GLU A 16 -8.72 22.84 -16.29
C GLU A 16 -7.43 22.03 -16.10
N GLU A 17 -6.37 22.34 -16.86
CA GLU A 17 -5.07 21.72 -16.70
C GLU A 17 -4.47 22.04 -15.32
N ARG A 18 -4.54 23.31 -14.89
CA ARG A 18 -4.09 23.74 -13.55
C ARG A 18 -4.84 23.03 -12.44
N ASP A 19 -6.16 22.89 -12.56
CA ASP A 19 -6.97 22.18 -11.57
C ASP A 19 -6.63 20.67 -11.57
N GLY A 20 -6.37 20.07 -12.74
CA GLY A 20 -5.87 18.70 -12.86
C GLY A 20 -4.55 18.47 -12.13
N TRP A 21 -3.57 19.35 -12.33
CA TRP A 21 -2.30 19.31 -11.60
C TRP A 21 -2.48 19.48 -10.09
N ALA A 22 -3.38 20.35 -9.68
CA ALA A 22 -3.68 20.56 -8.27
C ALA A 22 -4.29 19.30 -7.61
N ILE A 23 -5.11 18.54 -8.34
CA ILE A 23 -5.62 17.25 -7.89
C ILE A 23 -4.47 16.25 -7.71
N ILE A 24 -3.59 16.11 -8.70
CA ILE A 24 -2.41 15.21 -8.61
C ILE A 24 -1.54 15.58 -7.42
N ALA A 25 -1.22 16.86 -7.25
CA ALA A 25 -0.44 17.36 -6.13
C ALA A 25 -1.11 17.05 -4.78
N THR A 26 -2.44 17.14 -4.71
CA THR A 26 -3.20 16.82 -3.51
C THR A 26 -3.15 15.32 -3.20
N ILE A 27 -3.28 14.46 -4.21
CA ILE A 27 -3.10 13.01 -4.06
C ILE A 27 -1.70 12.71 -3.51
N LEU A 28 -0.64 13.24 -4.13
CA LEU A 28 0.74 13.01 -3.70
C LEU A 28 0.97 13.44 -2.23
N SER A 29 0.50 14.63 -1.86
CA SER A 29 0.64 15.13 -0.48
C SER A 29 -0.12 14.23 0.50
N ALA A 30 -1.36 13.85 0.17
CA ALA A 30 -2.18 12.99 0.99
C ALA A 30 -1.57 11.58 1.16
N THR A 31 -0.98 11.03 0.10
CA THR A 31 -0.27 9.73 0.15
C THR A 31 0.81 9.74 1.22
N TYR A 32 1.69 10.75 1.24
CA TYR A 32 2.75 10.84 2.25
C TYR A 32 2.20 11.05 3.67
N VAL A 33 1.19 11.93 3.82
CA VAL A 33 0.56 12.17 5.12
C VAL A 33 -0.03 10.87 5.68
N TRP A 34 -0.88 10.18 4.93
CA TRP A 34 -1.54 8.97 5.40
C TRP A 34 -0.57 7.80 5.56
N SER A 35 0.36 7.63 4.62
CA SER A 35 1.37 6.57 4.70
C SER A 35 2.27 6.71 5.93
N GLY A 36 2.64 7.94 6.31
CA GLY A 36 3.34 8.20 7.57
C GLY A 36 2.45 7.98 8.79
N LEU A 37 1.22 8.52 8.80
CA LEU A 37 0.31 8.37 9.94
C LEU A 37 -0.02 6.91 10.26
N HIS A 38 -0.23 6.07 9.25
CA HIS A 38 -0.52 4.65 9.44
C HIS A 38 0.64 3.86 10.05
N LYS A 39 1.87 4.36 9.98
CA LYS A 39 3.07 3.74 10.57
C LYS A 39 3.24 4.04 12.07
N PHE A 40 2.40 4.88 12.69
CA PHE A 40 2.39 5.06 14.15
C PHE A 40 1.67 3.90 14.86
N ASN A 41 2.30 2.73 14.88
CA ASN A 41 1.78 1.57 15.58
C ASN A 41 2.89 0.57 15.99
N ALA A 42 2.57 -0.32 16.92
CA ALA A 42 3.51 -1.30 17.46
C ALA A 42 4.05 -2.29 16.43
N ALA A 43 3.24 -2.75 15.47
CA ALA A 43 3.68 -3.67 14.42
C ALA A 43 4.72 -3.02 13.49
N PHE A 44 4.54 -1.75 13.14
CA PHE A 44 5.58 -1.01 12.43
C PHE A 44 6.87 -0.92 13.25
N ALA A 45 6.76 -0.53 14.52
CA ALA A 45 7.90 -0.32 15.41
C ALA A 45 8.72 -1.58 15.69
N GLN A 46 8.05 -2.72 15.87
CA GLN A 46 8.67 -3.97 16.33
C GLN A 46 9.00 -4.93 15.20
N GLU A 47 8.30 -4.84 14.07
CA GLU A 47 8.45 -5.80 12.97
C GLU A 47 8.90 -5.12 11.69
N THR A 48 8.14 -4.14 11.19
CA THR A 48 8.37 -3.59 9.85
C THR A 48 9.61 -2.71 9.77
N PHE A 49 9.84 -1.82 10.74
CA PHE A 49 10.99 -0.93 10.74
C PHE A 49 12.32 -1.66 10.98
N PRO A 50 12.44 -2.59 11.94
CA PRO A 50 13.64 -3.43 12.06
C PRO A 50 13.90 -4.26 10.81
N TRP A 51 12.86 -4.85 10.21
CA TRP A 51 12.97 -5.57 8.94
C TRP A 51 13.50 -4.67 7.82
N LEU A 52 13.05 -3.41 7.74
CA LEU A 52 13.53 -2.46 6.74
C LEU A 52 15.02 -2.11 6.91
N LEU A 53 15.52 -2.08 8.14
CA LEU A 53 16.92 -1.75 8.45
C LEU A 53 17.88 -2.93 8.31
N HIS A 54 17.38 -4.16 8.45
CA HIS A 54 18.18 -5.39 8.48
C HIS A 54 19.21 -5.52 7.35
N PRO A 55 18.88 -5.28 6.05
CA PRO A 55 19.87 -5.43 4.98
C PRO A 55 21.05 -4.46 5.08
N LEU A 56 20.89 -3.36 5.82
CA LEU A 56 21.92 -2.34 5.99
C LEU A 56 22.77 -2.55 7.25
N GLY A 57 22.44 -3.54 8.09
CA GLY A 57 23.09 -3.76 9.39
C GLY A 57 22.85 -2.62 10.39
N PHE A 58 21.70 -1.93 10.27
CA PHE A 58 21.34 -0.76 11.09
C PHE A 58 20.28 -1.06 12.15
N GLU A 59 20.07 -2.32 12.52
CA GLU A 59 19.03 -2.74 13.47
C GLU A 59 19.17 -2.08 14.84
N GLY A 60 20.38 -1.64 15.22
CA GLY A 60 20.63 -0.83 16.42
C GLY A 60 19.87 0.51 16.44
N LEU A 61 19.41 1.00 15.27
CA LEU A 61 18.58 2.21 15.15
C LEU A 61 17.08 1.93 15.31
N SER A 62 16.66 0.68 15.53
CA SER A 62 15.24 0.31 15.72
C SER A 62 14.50 1.16 16.78
N PRO A 63 15.12 1.58 17.92
CA PRO A 63 14.46 2.48 18.87
C PRO A 63 14.03 3.84 18.27
N LEU A 64 14.60 4.24 17.12
CA LEU A 64 14.27 5.46 16.39
C LEU A 64 13.17 5.26 15.34
N TRP A 65 12.39 4.17 15.43
CA TRP A 65 11.31 3.86 14.48
C TRP A 65 10.35 5.01 14.22
N PHE A 66 10.10 5.86 15.22
CA PHE A 66 9.19 7.01 15.14
C PHE A 66 9.68 8.09 14.17
N LEU A 67 10.96 8.12 13.81
CA LEU A 67 11.48 9.06 12.82
C LEU A 67 10.90 8.78 11.43
N ALA A 68 10.73 7.51 11.04
CA ALA A 68 10.17 7.16 9.73
C ALA A 68 8.76 7.74 9.50
N PRO A 69 7.75 7.49 10.36
CA PRO A 69 6.43 8.08 10.20
C PRO A 69 6.42 9.61 10.33
N ILE A 70 7.26 10.20 11.19
CA ILE A 70 7.39 11.66 11.31
C ILE A 70 7.91 12.27 10.01
N LEU A 71 9.00 11.74 9.47
CA LEU A 71 9.62 12.25 8.24
C LEU A 71 8.66 12.08 7.05
N GLU A 72 8.01 10.93 6.92
CA GLU A 72 7.06 10.68 5.84
C GLU A 72 5.82 11.58 5.92
N THR A 73 5.23 11.72 7.11
CA THR A 73 4.10 12.65 7.32
C THR A 73 4.52 14.09 7.05
N SER A 74 5.71 14.48 7.52
CA SER A 74 6.27 15.81 7.30
C SER A 74 6.49 16.11 5.82
N ALA A 75 6.92 15.13 5.02
CA ALA A 75 7.09 15.30 3.58
C ALA A 75 5.78 15.75 2.91
N GLY A 76 4.66 15.09 3.24
CA GLY A 76 3.35 15.46 2.72
C GLY A 76 2.90 16.86 3.17
N ILE A 77 3.08 17.20 4.45
CA ILE A 77 2.74 18.53 5.00
C ILE A 77 3.59 19.64 4.35
N LEU A 78 4.90 19.40 4.18
CA LEU A 78 5.82 20.37 3.59
C LEU A 78 5.53 20.61 2.11
N LEU A 79 5.09 19.58 1.35
CA LEU A 79 4.65 19.74 -0.04
C LEU A 79 3.33 20.50 -0.16
N PHE A 80 2.41 20.28 0.79
CA PHE A 80 1.12 20.96 0.83
C PHE A 80 1.28 22.48 0.95
N LEU A 81 2.20 22.94 1.81
CA LEU A 81 2.47 24.35 2.08
C LEU A 81 3.43 24.94 1.02
N PRO A 82 3.02 25.94 0.21
CA PRO A 82 3.83 26.44 -0.91
C PRO A 82 5.24 26.90 -0.53
N ARG A 83 5.41 27.50 0.66
CA ARG A 83 6.69 28.05 1.14
C ARG A 83 7.70 26.97 1.54
N THR A 84 7.27 25.75 1.79
CA THR A 84 8.12 24.66 2.29
C THR A 84 8.39 23.55 1.28
N ARG A 85 7.88 23.69 0.04
CA ARG A 85 7.97 22.66 -1.00
C ARG A 85 9.39 22.20 -1.30
N THR A 86 10.37 23.10 -1.28
CA THR A 86 11.78 22.72 -1.50
C THR A 86 12.27 21.74 -0.45
N TRP A 87 11.92 21.95 0.83
CA TRP A 87 12.24 21.02 1.90
C TRP A 87 11.47 19.70 1.76
N GLY A 88 10.18 19.77 1.40
CA GLY A 88 9.35 18.59 1.14
C GLY A 88 9.91 17.73 0.00
N LEU A 89 10.32 18.35 -1.11
CA LEU A 89 10.95 17.68 -2.25
C LEU A 89 12.27 17.01 -1.86
N GLY A 90 13.14 17.72 -1.12
CA GLY A 90 14.38 17.14 -0.62
C GLY A 90 14.12 15.92 0.28
N LEU A 91 13.12 16.01 1.16
CA LEU A 91 12.75 14.91 2.04
C LEU A 91 12.16 13.72 1.28
N VAL A 92 11.31 13.95 0.28
CA VAL A 92 10.80 12.91 -0.62
C VAL A 92 11.95 12.18 -1.33
N VAL A 93 12.90 12.92 -1.90
CA VAL A 93 14.07 12.31 -2.56
C VAL A 93 14.89 11.49 -1.56
N ALA A 94 15.10 12.00 -0.34
CA ALA A 94 15.85 11.28 0.70
C ALA A 94 15.14 9.98 1.13
N ILE A 95 13.82 10.03 1.39
CA ILE A 95 13.02 8.85 1.77
C ILE A 95 13.10 7.79 0.67
N HIS A 96 12.84 8.15 -0.58
CA HIS A 96 12.83 7.17 -1.66
C HIS A 96 14.22 6.67 -2.05
N GLY A 97 15.26 7.50 -1.92
CA GLY A 97 16.64 7.07 -2.06
C GLY A 97 17.00 6.01 -1.01
N PHE A 98 16.64 6.25 0.25
CA PHE A 98 16.79 5.26 1.31
C PHE A 98 16.01 3.97 1.03
N LEU A 99 14.73 4.07 0.63
CA LEU A 99 13.90 2.90 0.32
C LEU A 99 14.44 2.10 -0.87
N LEU A 100 15.01 2.75 -1.90
CA LEU A 100 15.66 2.04 -3.01
C LEU A 100 16.89 1.26 -2.55
N VAL A 101 17.68 1.80 -1.62
CA VAL A 101 18.83 1.06 -1.07
C VAL A 101 18.36 -0.09 -0.17
N ALA A 102 17.38 0.15 0.71
CA ALA A 102 16.91 -0.83 1.69
C ALA A 102 16.04 -1.95 1.07
N LEU A 103 15.18 -1.63 0.10
CA LEU A 103 14.25 -2.58 -0.52
C LEU A 103 14.68 -3.03 -1.92
N GLY A 104 15.64 -2.35 -2.54
CA GLY A 104 16.13 -2.66 -3.87
C GLY A 104 17.12 -3.83 -3.91
N PRO A 105 17.85 -3.98 -5.03
CA PRO A 105 18.80 -5.09 -5.22
C PRO A 105 19.96 -5.10 -4.22
N LEU A 106 20.26 -3.95 -3.59
CA LEU A 106 21.30 -3.84 -2.56
C LEU A 106 20.81 -4.22 -1.16
N GLY A 107 19.50 -4.43 -1.00
CA GLY A 107 18.86 -4.64 0.29
C GLY A 107 18.02 -5.92 0.33
N GLN A 108 16.72 -5.80 0.61
CA GLN A 108 15.81 -6.95 0.75
C GLN A 108 15.63 -7.76 -0.55
N ASP A 109 15.69 -7.11 -1.72
CA ASP A 109 15.49 -7.70 -3.06
C ASP A 109 14.30 -8.68 -3.18
N SER A 110 13.20 -8.40 -2.46
CA SER A 110 12.07 -9.31 -2.34
C SER A 110 10.93 -9.04 -3.32
N ASN A 111 10.86 -7.82 -3.86
CA ASN A 111 9.83 -7.40 -4.80
C ASN A 111 10.36 -6.29 -5.71
N SER A 112 10.56 -6.56 -6.99
CA SER A 112 11.08 -5.57 -7.94
C SER A 112 10.09 -4.45 -8.30
N VAL A 113 8.78 -4.61 -8.01
CA VAL A 113 7.77 -3.55 -8.22
C VAL A 113 8.03 -2.32 -7.34
N VAL A 114 8.72 -2.48 -6.22
CA VAL A 114 9.07 -1.35 -5.35
C VAL A 114 10.06 -0.39 -6.03
N TRP A 115 10.84 -0.83 -7.02
CA TRP A 115 11.84 0.02 -7.66
C TRP A 115 11.23 1.12 -8.53
N PRO A 116 10.37 0.82 -9.53
CA PRO A 116 9.74 1.87 -10.32
C PRO A 116 8.88 2.78 -9.44
N TRP A 117 8.23 2.25 -8.40
CA TRP A 117 7.48 3.09 -7.44
C TRP A 117 8.38 4.11 -6.74
N ASN A 118 9.49 3.65 -6.15
CA ASN A 118 10.41 4.54 -5.45
C ASN A 118 11.19 5.48 -6.38
N LEU A 119 11.28 5.17 -7.68
CA LEU A 119 11.83 6.10 -8.67
C LEU A 119 10.81 7.15 -9.12
N TRP A 120 9.57 6.73 -9.41
CA TRP A 120 8.54 7.62 -9.97
C TRP A 120 7.97 8.59 -8.96
N MET A 121 7.85 8.22 -7.68
CA MET A 121 7.27 9.11 -6.67
C MET A 121 8.05 10.44 -6.52
N PRO A 122 9.39 10.47 -6.40
CA PRO A 122 10.17 11.71 -6.46
C PRO A 122 10.01 12.48 -7.77
N VAL A 123 9.95 11.80 -8.91
CA VAL A 123 9.77 12.45 -10.22
C VAL A 123 8.42 13.16 -10.28
N LEU A 124 7.34 12.48 -9.88
CA LEU A 124 5.99 13.05 -9.84
C LEU A 124 5.92 14.22 -8.85
N ALA A 125 6.55 14.09 -7.68
CA ALA A 125 6.63 15.19 -6.72
C ALA A 125 7.37 16.40 -7.34
N PHE A 126 8.50 16.18 -7.99
CA PHE A 126 9.24 17.26 -8.65
C PHE A 126 8.41 17.94 -9.74
N LEU A 127 7.75 17.16 -10.61
CA LEU A 127 6.88 17.71 -11.66
C LEU A 127 5.70 18.50 -11.10
N ALA A 128 5.10 18.05 -9.98
CA ALA A 128 3.94 18.71 -9.39
C ALA A 128 4.30 19.97 -8.58
N PHE A 129 5.47 19.99 -7.94
CA PHE A 129 5.79 20.99 -6.90
C PHE A 129 7.00 21.88 -7.21
N PHE A 130 7.91 21.48 -8.09
CA PHE A 130 9.10 22.26 -8.36
C PHE A 130 8.74 23.62 -8.98
N ARG A 131 9.16 24.71 -8.32
CA ARG A 131 8.85 26.10 -8.70
C ARG A 131 7.36 26.41 -8.82
N ASN A 132 6.49 25.52 -8.35
CA ASN A 132 5.06 25.79 -8.24
C ASN A 132 4.84 26.51 -6.90
N SER A 133 4.31 27.74 -6.95
CA SER A 133 3.94 28.51 -5.76
C SER A 133 2.42 28.56 -5.52
N ALA A 134 1.62 27.97 -6.42
CA ALA A 134 0.17 28.02 -6.34
C ALA A 134 -0.36 27.13 -5.20
N PRO A 135 -1.39 27.57 -4.46
CA PRO A 135 -2.07 26.73 -3.48
C PRO A 135 -2.83 25.61 -4.20
N ILE A 136 -2.56 24.36 -3.82
CA ILE A 136 -3.12 23.18 -4.50
C ILE A 136 -4.55 22.86 -4.05
N PHE A 137 -4.87 23.05 -2.78
CA PHE A 137 -6.15 22.59 -2.22
C PHE A 137 -7.37 23.36 -2.76
N PRO A 138 -7.36 24.71 -2.81
CA PRO A 138 -8.49 25.44 -3.40
C PRO A 138 -8.69 25.11 -4.88
N ALA A 139 -7.61 24.92 -5.65
CA ALA A 139 -7.69 24.54 -7.05
C ALA A 139 -8.21 23.11 -7.24
N ALA A 140 -7.78 22.16 -6.40
CA ALA A 140 -8.30 20.80 -6.43
C ALA A 140 -9.79 20.70 -6.10
N LEU A 141 -10.32 21.62 -5.27
CA LEU A 141 -11.75 21.64 -4.90
C LEU A 141 -12.66 22.35 -5.90
N ARG A 142 -12.12 23.04 -6.91
CA ARG A 142 -12.94 23.72 -7.92
C ARG A 142 -13.80 22.76 -8.74
N PRO A 143 -13.24 21.71 -9.39
CA PRO A 143 -14.05 20.79 -10.17
C PRO A 143 -14.67 19.71 -9.26
N LEU A 144 -15.90 19.26 -9.59
CA LEU A 144 -16.60 18.21 -8.83
C LEU A 144 -15.77 16.92 -8.71
N ARG A 145 -15.09 16.52 -9.79
CA ARG A 145 -14.16 15.38 -9.78
C ARG A 145 -13.03 15.55 -8.76
N GLY A 146 -12.53 16.78 -8.60
CA GLY A 146 -11.47 17.08 -7.66
C GLY A 146 -11.96 17.05 -6.22
N GLN A 147 -13.19 17.53 -5.95
CA GLN A 147 -13.82 17.37 -4.63
C GLN A 147 -13.96 15.90 -4.25
N ALA A 148 -14.47 15.06 -5.16
CA ALA A 148 -14.60 13.62 -4.93
C ALA A 148 -13.24 12.96 -4.64
N ILE A 149 -12.20 13.30 -5.41
CA ILE A 149 -10.84 12.79 -5.19
C ILE A 149 -10.28 13.26 -3.85
N VAL A 150 -10.45 14.54 -3.50
CA VAL A 150 -10.01 15.08 -2.21
C VAL A 150 -10.68 14.33 -1.07
N VAL A 151 -11.99 14.08 -1.12
CA VAL A 151 -12.67 13.25 -0.11
C VAL A 151 -12.05 11.85 -0.06
N ALA A 152 -11.84 11.22 -1.22
CA ALA A 152 -11.31 9.87 -1.32
C ALA A 152 -9.89 9.71 -0.77
N VAL A 153 -9.02 10.70 -0.94
CA VAL A 153 -7.60 10.60 -0.53
C VAL A 153 -7.28 11.34 0.77
N ALA A 154 -8.07 12.36 1.15
CA ALA A 154 -7.80 13.15 2.35
C ALA A 154 -8.71 12.77 3.53
N LEU A 155 -9.92 12.24 3.29
CA LEU A 155 -10.88 11.94 4.37
C LEU A 155 -11.11 10.44 4.57
N LEU A 156 -11.38 9.68 3.51
CA LEU A 156 -11.70 8.25 3.63
C LEU A 156 -10.59 7.39 4.26
N PRO A 157 -9.28 7.66 4.07
CA PRO A 157 -8.23 6.90 4.75
C PRO A 157 -8.34 6.94 6.29
N ALA A 158 -8.91 8.01 6.87
CA ALA A 158 -9.17 8.07 8.30
C ALA A 158 -10.09 6.94 8.79
N MET A 159 -11.00 6.47 7.93
CA MET A 159 -11.93 5.38 8.24
C MET A 159 -11.23 4.02 8.36
N ASN A 160 -10.03 3.85 7.78
CA ASN A 160 -9.23 2.63 7.95
C ASN A 160 -8.73 2.44 9.37
N LEU A 161 -8.53 3.53 10.14
CA LEU A 161 -8.20 3.46 11.56
C LEU A 161 -9.28 2.72 12.38
N PHE A 162 -10.52 2.72 11.87
CA PHE A 162 -11.67 2.02 12.45
C PHE A 162 -12.04 0.75 11.70
N GLY A 163 -11.20 0.27 10.77
CA GLY A 163 -11.44 -0.93 9.98
C GLY A 163 -12.57 -0.79 8.93
N ARG A 164 -12.96 0.44 8.58
CA ARG A 164 -14.08 0.72 7.65
C ARG A 164 -13.64 1.13 6.24
N TRP A 165 -12.34 1.11 5.97
CA TRP A 165 -11.78 1.44 4.65
C TRP A 165 -10.54 0.59 4.37
N ASP A 166 -10.23 0.42 3.09
CA ASP A 166 -9.18 -0.50 2.65
C ASP A 166 -7.78 0.01 2.93
N ASP A 167 -6.85 -0.90 3.16
CA ASP A 167 -5.45 -0.58 3.49
C ASP A 167 -4.74 0.13 2.35
N TYR A 168 -4.85 -0.41 1.13
CA TYR A 168 -4.18 0.18 -0.02
C TYR A 168 -4.80 1.52 -0.42
N LEU A 169 -6.12 1.69 -0.26
CA LEU A 169 -6.78 2.98 -0.48
C LEU A 169 -6.51 3.99 0.64
N SER A 170 -5.97 3.55 1.77
CA SER A 170 -5.53 4.41 2.89
C SER A 170 -4.04 4.66 2.91
N PHE A 171 -3.32 4.22 1.87
CA PHE A 171 -1.87 4.33 1.79
C PHE A 171 -1.14 3.63 2.95
N SER A 172 -1.73 2.59 3.55
CA SER A 172 -1.16 1.87 4.71
C SER A 172 -0.22 0.71 4.31
N LEU A 173 0.25 0.68 3.06
CA LEU A 173 1.23 -0.31 2.62
C LEU A 173 2.53 -0.17 3.44
N TYR A 174 3.09 -1.30 3.89
CA TYR A 174 4.24 -1.34 4.82
C TYR A 174 4.00 -0.58 6.14
N SER A 175 2.75 -0.46 6.59
CA SER A 175 2.43 0.03 7.94
C SER A 175 2.51 -1.04 9.03
N GLY A 176 2.66 -2.32 8.66
CA GLY A 176 2.55 -3.45 9.59
C GLY A 176 1.11 -3.79 10.01
N ARG A 177 0.09 -3.07 9.51
CA ARG A 177 -1.32 -3.25 9.90
C ARG A 177 -2.21 -3.75 8.75
N SER A 178 -1.86 -4.88 8.17
CA SER A 178 -2.61 -5.47 7.05
C SER A 178 -3.32 -6.76 7.48
N GLU A 179 -4.50 -7.02 6.93
CA GLU A 179 -5.11 -8.36 7.04
C GLU A 179 -4.36 -9.34 6.14
N SER A 180 -4.29 -10.59 6.57
CA SER A 180 -3.82 -11.69 5.73
C SER A 180 -4.77 -12.87 5.82
N GLY A 181 -4.80 -13.69 4.77
CA GLY A 181 -5.65 -14.86 4.69
C GLY A 181 -4.89 -16.07 4.19
N TYR A 182 -5.22 -17.23 4.76
CA TYR A 182 -4.70 -18.52 4.37
C TYR A 182 -5.85 -19.50 4.19
N LEU A 183 -5.78 -20.32 3.14
CA LEU A 183 -6.75 -21.37 2.88
C LEU A 183 -6.13 -22.70 3.31
N LEU A 184 -6.65 -23.28 4.38
CA LEU A 184 -6.27 -24.61 4.83
C LEU A 184 -7.05 -25.64 4.01
N LEU A 185 -6.36 -26.66 3.55
CA LEU A 185 -6.88 -27.76 2.76
C LEU A 185 -6.53 -29.07 3.44
N ASN A 186 -7.35 -30.10 3.27
CA ASN A 186 -6.91 -31.47 3.54
C ASN A 186 -6.40 -32.15 2.26
N GLU A 187 -5.92 -33.39 2.36
CA GLU A 187 -5.35 -34.12 1.23
C GLU A 187 -6.30 -34.23 0.03
N ASN A 188 -7.61 -34.41 0.29
CA ASN A 188 -8.62 -34.47 -0.76
C ASN A 188 -8.82 -33.11 -1.44
N GLY A 189 -8.85 -32.03 -0.64
CA GLY A 189 -8.90 -30.65 -1.14
C GLY A 189 -7.72 -30.32 -2.04
N VAL A 190 -6.49 -30.70 -1.65
CA VAL A 190 -5.28 -30.51 -2.45
C VAL A 190 -5.37 -31.25 -3.79
N ARG A 191 -5.86 -32.50 -3.79
CA ARG A 191 -6.03 -33.28 -5.03
C ARG A 191 -7.05 -32.66 -6.00
N ARG A 192 -8.06 -31.97 -5.47
CA ARG A 192 -9.11 -31.30 -6.26
C ARG A 192 -8.79 -29.85 -6.61
N LEU A 193 -7.68 -29.30 -6.12
CA LEU A 193 -7.22 -27.99 -6.57
C LEU A 193 -6.98 -28.00 -8.10
N PRO A 194 -7.32 -26.91 -8.81
CA PRO A 194 -6.92 -26.76 -10.19
C PRO A 194 -5.40 -26.88 -10.35
N LYS A 195 -4.94 -27.43 -11.48
CA LYS A 195 -3.52 -27.71 -11.72
C LYS A 195 -2.61 -26.48 -11.53
N SER A 196 -3.11 -25.29 -11.83
CA SER A 196 -2.37 -24.03 -11.63
C SER A 196 -2.09 -23.69 -10.17
N PHE A 197 -2.87 -24.21 -9.23
CA PHE A 197 -2.74 -23.93 -7.80
C PHE A 197 -1.93 -24.98 -7.02
N GLN A 198 -1.75 -26.18 -7.58
CA GLN A 198 -1.02 -27.26 -6.91
C GLN A 198 0.43 -26.91 -6.50
N PRO A 199 1.23 -26.16 -7.28
CA PRO A 199 2.58 -25.74 -6.85
C PRO A 199 2.61 -24.84 -5.60
N TYR A 200 1.47 -24.24 -5.27
CA TYR A 200 1.26 -23.34 -4.15
C TYR A 200 0.57 -24.01 -2.97
N ALA A 201 0.14 -25.26 -3.11
CA ALA A 201 -0.28 -26.09 -1.99
C ALA A 201 0.97 -26.50 -1.20
N ARG A 202 1.28 -25.79 -0.11
CA ARG A 202 2.38 -26.14 0.79
C ARG A 202 1.84 -26.63 2.13
N SER A 203 2.57 -27.57 2.72
CA SER A 203 2.48 -27.85 4.15
C SER A 203 3.24 -26.74 4.89
N ALA A 204 2.58 -25.63 5.18
CA ALA A 204 3.12 -24.65 6.11
C ALA A 204 2.60 -25.02 7.51
N THR A 205 3.49 -25.27 8.46
CA THR A 205 3.17 -25.59 9.88
C THR A 205 2.47 -26.94 10.14
N GLY A 206 2.65 -27.93 9.28
CA GLY A 206 2.02 -29.26 9.45
C GLY A 206 0.52 -29.28 9.11
N ARG A 207 0.05 -28.26 8.40
CA ARG A 207 -1.29 -28.21 7.80
C ARG A 207 -1.12 -27.99 6.30
N GLU A 208 -1.76 -28.81 5.49
CA GLU A 208 -1.81 -28.61 4.05
C GLU A 208 -2.64 -27.35 3.75
N GLY A 209 -2.15 -26.47 2.89
CA GLY A 209 -2.86 -25.22 2.60
C GLY A 209 -2.33 -24.51 1.37
N LEU A 210 -3.12 -23.60 0.82
CA LEU A 210 -2.76 -22.78 -0.32
C LEU A 210 -2.04 -21.51 0.13
N ASP A 211 -0.78 -21.36 -0.27
CA ASP A 211 0.01 -20.16 -0.05
C ASP A 211 -0.36 -19.07 -1.06
N ILE A 212 -1.35 -18.26 -0.69
CA ILE A 212 -1.89 -17.18 -1.54
C ILE A 212 -0.83 -16.09 -1.76
N PHE A 213 0.02 -15.82 -0.77
CA PHE A 213 1.07 -14.82 -0.90
C PHE A 213 2.07 -15.24 -1.96
N ARG A 214 2.57 -16.48 -1.86
CA ARG A 214 3.50 -17.03 -2.85
C ARG A 214 2.89 -17.10 -4.24
N TRP A 215 1.64 -17.52 -4.35
CA TRP A 215 0.93 -17.52 -5.63
C TRP A 215 0.86 -16.13 -6.26
N SER A 216 0.47 -15.12 -5.48
CA SER A 216 0.37 -13.72 -5.95
C SER A 216 1.73 -13.16 -6.36
N MET A 217 2.78 -13.43 -5.57
CA MET A 217 4.13 -12.96 -5.87
C MET A 217 4.73 -13.65 -7.11
N GLU A 218 4.59 -14.96 -7.26
CA GLU A 218 5.15 -15.67 -8.43
C GLU A 218 4.41 -15.36 -9.74
N THR A 219 3.10 -15.06 -9.68
CA THR A 219 2.29 -14.81 -10.89
C THR A 219 2.24 -13.34 -11.30
N MET A 220 2.15 -12.42 -10.32
CA MET A 220 1.92 -11.00 -10.58
C MET A 220 3.02 -10.09 -10.02
N ASN A 221 3.98 -10.65 -9.27
CA ASN A 221 5.03 -9.90 -8.57
C ASN A 221 4.49 -8.81 -7.62
N VAL A 222 3.27 -9.01 -7.11
CA VAL A 222 2.64 -8.12 -6.14
C VAL A 222 2.04 -8.94 -5.00
N PRO A 223 2.09 -8.43 -3.75
CA PRO A 223 1.41 -9.07 -2.64
C PRO A 223 -0.11 -9.11 -2.86
N PRO A 224 -0.81 -10.07 -2.25
CA PRO A 224 -2.27 -10.13 -2.33
C PRO A 224 -2.89 -8.88 -1.70
N TYR A 225 -4.00 -8.42 -2.27
CA TYR A 225 -4.76 -7.29 -1.74
C TYR A 225 -5.27 -7.63 -0.32
N PRO A 226 -4.82 -6.93 0.74
CA PRO A 226 -4.89 -7.36 2.13
C PRO A 226 -6.27 -7.12 2.77
N GLN A 227 -7.31 -7.73 2.20
CA GLN A 227 -8.69 -7.58 2.66
C GLN A 227 -9.38 -8.94 2.70
N ALA A 228 -10.05 -9.25 3.80
CA ALA A 228 -10.78 -10.51 4.02
C ALA A 228 -11.65 -10.92 2.82
N ARG A 229 -12.39 -9.97 2.24
CA ARG A 229 -13.27 -10.21 1.09
C ARG A 229 -12.55 -10.78 -0.16
N VAL A 230 -11.27 -10.47 -0.34
CA VAL A 230 -10.47 -10.99 -1.45
C VAL A 230 -10.15 -12.46 -1.22
N TYR A 231 -9.72 -12.82 -0.01
CA TYR A 231 -9.47 -14.20 0.38
C TYR A 231 -10.76 -15.05 0.37
N GLU A 232 -11.89 -14.48 0.81
CA GLU A 232 -13.21 -15.11 0.68
C GLU A 232 -13.58 -15.37 -0.78
N SER A 233 -13.34 -14.39 -1.66
CA SER A 233 -13.60 -14.56 -3.10
C SER A 233 -12.72 -15.65 -3.72
N ILE A 234 -11.45 -15.78 -3.29
CA ILE A 234 -10.57 -16.87 -3.72
C ILE A 234 -11.16 -18.22 -3.26
N GLY A 235 -11.53 -18.32 -1.98
CA GLY A 235 -12.16 -19.53 -1.42
C GLY A 235 -13.42 -19.94 -2.18
N ARG A 236 -14.36 -19.00 -2.42
CA ARG A 236 -15.58 -19.26 -3.21
C ARG A 236 -15.27 -19.73 -4.64
N ARG A 237 -14.23 -19.19 -5.27
CA ARG A 237 -13.81 -19.64 -6.62
C ARG A 237 -13.26 -21.06 -6.62
N LEU A 238 -12.56 -21.47 -5.56
CA LEU A 238 -12.11 -22.86 -5.43
C LEU A 238 -13.29 -23.82 -5.21
N LEU A 239 -14.31 -23.42 -4.45
CA LEU A 239 -15.55 -24.19 -4.31
C LEU A 239 -16.23 -24.38 -5.67
N GLN A 240 -16.38 -23.30 -6.44
CA GLN A 240 -16.95 -23.34 -7.81
C GLN A 240 -16.11 -24.19 -8.78
N ALA A 241 -14.80 -24.29 -8.54
CA ALA A 241 -13.89 -25.12 -9.31
C ALA A 241 -13.90 -26.61 -8.89
N GLY A 242 -14.71 -27.00 -7.91
CA GLY A 242 -14.92 -28.39 -7.50
C GLY A 242 -14.18 -28.83 -6.22
N VAL A 243 -13.57 -27.89 -5.48
CA VAL A 243 -13.03 -28.18 -4.14
C VAL A 243 -14.21 -28.31 -3.15
N PRO A 244 -14.34 -29.41 -2.40
CA PRO A 244 -15.44 -29.60 -1.46
C PRO A 244 -15.38 -28.59 -0.30
N PRO A 245 -16.54 -28.09 0.17
CA PRO A 245 -16.60 -27.18 1.32
C PRO A 245 -15.94 -27.74 2.59
N ASP A 246 -16.11 -29.04 2.86
CA ASP A 246 -15.56 -29.71 4.04
C ASP A 246 -14.02 -29.83 4.00
N ASP A 247 -13.44 -29.68 2.82
CA ASP A 247 -12.00 -29.81 2.57
C ASP A 247 -11.29 -28.46 2.54
N LEU A 248 -12.01 -27.34 2.70
CA LEU A 248 -11.49 -25.98 2.54
C LEU A 248 -11.90 -25.09 3.70
N THR A 249 -10.91 -24.65 4.49
CA THR A 249 -11.14 -23.71 5.60
C THR A 249 -10.39 -22.41 5.36
N LEU A 250 -11.11 -21.29 5.31
CA LEU A 250 -10.50 -19.96 5.27
C LEU A 250 -10.17 -19.48 6.68
N VAL A 251 -8.91 -19.15 6.91
CA VAL A 251 -8.43 -18.49 8.13
C VAL A 251 -7.98 -17.08 7.79
N ILE A 252 -8.60 -16.09 8.42
CA ILE A 252 -8.21 -14.69 8.30
C ILE A 252 -7.47 -14.28 9.57
N THR A 253 -6.28 -13.73 9.39
CA THR A 253 -5.53 -13.03 10.43
C THR A 253 -5.92 -11.56 10.39
N GLU A 254 -6.57 -11.11 11.46
CA GLU A 254 -7.01 -9.73 11.62
C GLU A 254 -5.84 -8.77 11.86
N LYS A 255 -6.07 -7.49 11.57
CA LYS A 255 -5.08 -6.44 11.80
C LYS A 255 -4.69 -6.36 13.28
N PRO A 256 -3.40 -6.18 13.60
CA PRO A 256 -2.96 -5.99 14.97
C PRO A 256 -3.50 -4.68 15.57
N GLY A 257 -3.50 -4.61 16.90
CA GLY A 257 -3.81 -3.39 17.64
C GLY A 257 -2.83 -2.25 17.35
N PHE A 258 -3.14 -1.02 17.78
CA PHE A 258 -2.19 0.10 17.62
C PHE A 258 -1.00 -0.02 18.57
N THR A 259 -1.22 -0.64 19.73
CA THR A 259 -0.26 -0.72 20.85
C THR A 259 0.38 -2.09 21.03
N ASP A 260 -0.01 -3.08 20.23
CA ASP A 260 0.51 -4.44 20.30
C ASP A 260 0.63 -5.07 18.91
N THR A 261 1.41 -6.13 18.81
CA THR A 261 1.62 -6.91 17.58
C THR A 261 0.75 -8.16 17.52
N ARG A 262 -0.16 -8.36 18.49
CA ARG A 262 -0.95 -9.59 18.57
C ARG A 262 -2.01 -9.57 17.50
N THR A 263 -2.03 -10.62 16.70
CA THR A 263 -3.06 -10.84 15.70
C THR A 263 -4.07 -11.87 16.21
N ARG A 264 -5.33 -11.69 15.81
CA ARG A 264 -6.39 -12.66 16.06
C ARG A 264 -6.68 -13.40 14.77
N GLN A 265 -6.89 -14.71 14.87
CA GLN A 265 -7.33 -15.51 13.74
C GLN A 265 -8.81 -15.79 13.87
N ARG A 266 -9.54 -15.59 12.78
CA ARG A 266 -10.93 -16.01 12.65
C ARG A 266 -11.06 -17.05 11.55
N ILE A 267 -11.81 -18.10 11.84
CA ILE A 267 -12.22 -19.07 10.83
C ILE A 267 -13.47 -18.50 10.15
N VAL A 268 -13.43 -18.36 8.84
CA VAL A 268 -14.55 -17.84 8.06
C VAL A 268 -15.20 -19.02 7.31
N PRO A 269 -16.48 -19.33 7.59
CA PRO A 269 -17.18 -20.36 6.85
C PRO A 269 -17.35 -19.91 5.40
N LEU A 270 -16.88 -20.73 4.46
CA LEU A 270 -17.10 -20.51 3.04
C LEU A 270 -18.43 -21.14 2.66
N LEU A 271 -19.43 -20.31 2.39
CA LEU A 271 -20.68 -20.76 1.79
C LEU A 271 -20.51 -20.83 0.27
N PRO A 272 -21.01 -21.89 -0.38
CA PRO A 272 -20.96 -22.07 -1.83
C PRO A 272 -21.71 -20.98 -2.61
#